data_AF-A0A7K8TDN8-F1
#
_entry.id   AF-A0A7K8TDN8-F1
#
_cell.length_a   1.000
_cell.length_b   1.000
_cell.length_c   1.000
_cell.angle_alpha   90.00
_cell.angle_beta   90.00
_cell.angle_gamma   90.00
#
_symmetry.space_group_name_H-M   'P 1'
#
loop_
_entity.id
_entity.type
_entity.pdbx_description
1 polymer ?
#
loop_
_entity_poly.entity_id
_entity_poly.type
_entity_poly.pdbx_seq_one_letter_code
_entity_poly.pdbx_strand_id
1 'polypeptide(L)'
;MERPERTAVAPGAQPRANGCSGAVHGALRNGYVRGLPVPETQVCINHIVHNGGLYKRPFNEAFEETPMLVAVLTYVGYGVLTLFGYLRDFMRQWKIEKCQNATEREEQKDFVPLYQDFENFYNRNLYMRIRDSWNRPICSVPGAKVDMMERVSHDYNWTFTYTGRVIKDIINMGSYNYLGFAQKAGTCQEAAAKVLSQYGAGVCSTRQEMGNLDKHEELEKLVARFLGVESAMAYGMGFATNSMNIPALVGKGCLILSDELNHASLVLGARLSGATIRIFKHNS
;
A
#
# COMPACT_ATOMS: atom_id res chain seq x y z
N MET A 1 36.50 9.81 -42.61
CA MET A 1 36.90 11.22 -42.74
C MET A 1 36.02 12.04 -41.83
N GLU A 2 36.44 12.78 -40.83
CA GLU A 2 37.74 13.02 -40.18
C GLU A 2 37.36 13.70 -38.85
N ARG A 3 37.90 13.23 -37.73
CA ARG A 3 38.20 14.06 -36.53
C ARG A 3 39.71 14.32 -36.62
N PRO A 4 40.30 15.43 -36.11
CA PRO A 4 40.43 15.74 -34.66
C PRO A 4 40.37 17.27 -34.37
N GLU A 5 40.42 17.84 -33.15
CA GLU A 5 41.29 17.73 -31.96
C GLU A 5 40.44 17.98 -30.69
N ARG A 6 40.52 17.32 -29.53
CA ARG A 6 41.59 16.97 -28.58
C ARG A 6 42.36 18.16 -27.99
N THR A 7 41.93 18.56 -26.79
CA THR A 7 42.87 18.92 -25.70
C THR A 7 42.44 18.19 -24.43
N ALA A 8 43.44 17.63 -23.75
CA ALA A 8 43.32 16.69 -22.66
C ALA A 8 43.55 17.38 -21.31
N VAL A 9 42.82 16.95 -20.26
CA VAL A 9 43.31 16.93 -18.87
C VAL A 9 42.70 15.71 -18.18
N ALA A 10 43.54 14.97 -17.44
CA ALA A 10 43.26 13.68 -16.79
C ALA A 10 42.77 13.87 -15.32
N PRO A 11 42.54 12.81 -14.51
CA PRO A 11 41.26 12.58 -13.85
C PRO A 11 41.27 12.78 -12.32
N GLY A 12 40.11 13.10 -11.75
CA GLY A 12 39.91 13.00 -10.30
C GLY A 12 38.59 13.61 -9.84
N ALA A 13 37.88 12.83 -9.02
CA ALA A 13 36.70 13.16 -8.22
C ALA A 13 35.32 12.76 -8.79
N GLN A 14 34.77 11.70 -8.19
CA GLN A 14 33.36 11.31 -8.26
C GLN A 14 32.45 12.47 -7.80
N PRO A 15 31.28 12.67 -8.43
CA PRO A 15 30.34 13.70 -7.99
C PRO A 15 29.72 13.31 -6.64
N ARG A 16 30.01 14.11 -5.62
CA ARG A 16 29.40 14.02 -4.28
C ARG A 16 27.93 14.42 -4.35
N ALA A 17 27.11 13.65 -3.64
CA ALA A 17 25.70 13.91 -3.41
C ALA A 17 25.45 15.32 -2.84
N ASN A 18 24.33 15.91 -3.25
CA ASN A 18 23.84 17.24 -2.86
C ASN A 18 23.91 17.47 -1.34
N GLY A 19 24.87 18.28 -0.92
CA GLY A 19 24.93 18.85 0.42
C GLY A 19 24.44 20.29 0.40
N CYS A 20 23.39 20.60 1.15
CA CYS A 20 23.05 21.97 1.52
C CYS A 20 24.18 22.51 2.41
N SER A 21 24.85 23.58 1.96
CA SER A 21 25.82 24.30 2.76
C SER A 21 25.14 25.43 3.55
N GLY A 22 25.33 25.44 4.87
CA GLY A 22 25.22 26.64 5.69
C GLY A 22 24.27 26.54 6.89
N ALA A 23 24.79 26.15 8.06
CA ALA A 23 24.80 26.95 9.30
C ALA A 23 24.89 26.06 10.56
N VAL A 24 26.07 26.11 11.17
CA VAL A 24 26.45 26.09 12.61
C VAL A 24 25.51 25.40 13.63
N HIS A 25 26.10 24.45 14.36
CA HIS A 25 25.64 23.67 15.53
C HIS A 25 24.83 22.39 15.28
N GLY A 26 25.51 21.24 15.45
CA GLY A 26 24.92 19.90 15.60
C GLY A 26 25.28 18.95 14.46
N ALA A 27 26.18 18.00 14.73
CA ALA A 27 26.58 16.99 13.75
C ALA A 27 25.42 16.00 13.46
N LEU A 28 24.73 16.21 12.33
CA LEU A 28 23.80 15.25 11.75
C LEU A 28 24.56 14.22 10.92
N ARG A 29 24.64 12.98 11.41
CA ARG A 29 25.05 11.80 10.63
C ARG A 29 23.98 10.73 10.81
N ASN A 30 23.32 10.36 9.70
CA ASN A 30 22.35 9.28 9.57
C ASN A 30 21.13 9.32 10.52
N GLY A 31 20.19 10.26 10.36
CA GLY A 31 18.79 10.07 10.76
C GLY A 31 18.46 9.67 12.21
N TYR A 32 19.40 9.70 13.15
CA TYR A 32 19.19 9.30 14.54
C TYR A 32 18.78 10.50 15.38
N VAL A 33 17.53 10.52 15.86
CA VAL A 33 17.13 11.32 17.02
C VAL A 33 17.58 10.54 18.26
N ARG A 34 18.49 11.09 19.07
CA ARG A 34 18.81 10.52 20.39
C ARG A 34 17.60 10.72 21.30
N GLY A 35 16.86 9.64 21.58
CA GLY A 35 15.91 9.62 22.69
C GLY A 35 16.63 9.87 24.02
N LEU A 36 15.98 10.61 24.92
CA LEU A 36 16.43 10.78 26.30
C LEU A 36 16.38 9.43 27.06
N PRO A 37 17.27 9.18 28.04
CA PRO A 37 17.28 7.94 28.80
C PRO A 37 15.99 7.81 29.63
N VAL A 38 15.31 6.68 29.49
CA VAL A 38 14.12 6.30 30.27
C VAL A 38 14.57 5.67 31.60
N PRO A 39 13.95 5.96 32.76
CA PRO A 39 14.36 5.39 34.04
C PRO A 39 14.14 3.87 34.12
N GLU A 40 15.10 3.17 34.72
CA GLU A 40 15.13 1.72 34.95
C GLU A 40 14.06 1.25 35.95
N THR A 41 12.79 1.18 35.55
CA THR A 41 11.78 0.38 36.26
C THR A 41 10.74 -0.17 35.31
N GLN A 42 11.14 -1.10 34.44
CA GLN A 42 10.20 -1.99 33.77
C GLN A 42 10.88 -3.36 33.59
N VAL A 43 10.33 -4.37 34.25
CA VAL A 43 10.80 -5.75 34.17
C VAL A 43 10.60 -6.23 32.72
N CYS A 44 11.68 -6.23 31.93
CA CYS A 44 11.68 -6.78 30.58
C CYS A 44 11.82 -8.30 30.68
N ILE A 45 10.80 -9.03 30.23
CA ILE A 45 10.92 -10.48 29.99
C ILE A 45 11.68 -10.65 28.67
N ASN A 46 12.93 -11.10 28.75
CA ASN A 46 13.77 -11.31 27.57
C ASN A 46 13.47 -12.69 26.95
N HIS A 47 12.75 -12.74 25.84
CA HIS A 47 12.74 -13.92 24.97
C HIS A 47 13.94 -13.89 24.02
N ILE A 48 14.96 -14.71 24.29
CA ILE A 48 16.14 -14.87 23.42
C ILE A 48 15.75 -15.80 22.26
N VAL A 49 15.45 -15.23 21.09
CA VAL A 49 15.33 -15.98 19.84
C VAL A 49 16.71 -16.09 19.19
N HIS A 50 17.31 -17.27 19.21
CA HIS A 50 18.57 -17.56 18.51
C HIS A 50 18.30 -17.78 17.01
N ASN A 51 18.13 -16.70 16.24
CA ASN A 51 18.31 -16.73 14.78
C ASN A 51 19.66 -16.14 14.40
N GLY A 52 20.42 -16.88 13.59
CA GLY A 52 21.84 -16.65 13.32
C GLY A 52 22.20 -15.23 12.91
N GLY A 53 23.25 -14.69 13.55
CA GLY A 53 24.19 -13.69 13.04
C GLY A 53 23.69 -12.28 12.68
N LEU A 54 22.58 -12.13 11.97
CA LEU A 54 22.14 -10.89 11.32
C LEU A 54 21.41 -9.92 12.27
N TYR A 55 20.71 -10.44 13.29
CA TYR A 55 19.86 -9.66 14.19
C TYR A 55 20.37 -9.67 15.63
N LYS A 56 21.63 -9.32 15.86
CA LYS A 56 22.24 -9.24 17.20
C LYS A 56 21.78 -8.04 18.04
N ARG A 57 21.03 -7.09 17.46
CA ARG A 57 20.55 -5.91 18.17
C ARG A 57 19.10 -6.14 18.61
N PRO A 58 18.74 -5.83 19.87
CA PRO A 58 17.34 -5.79 20.25
C PRO A 58 16.63 -4.81 19.32
N PHE A 59 15.63 -5.30 18.61
CA PHE A 59 14.79 -4.50 17.73
C PHE A 59 13.80 -3.75 18.62
N ASN A 60 14.09 -2.49 18.90
CA ASN A 60 13.27 -1.66 19.79
C ASN A 60 12.29 -0.87 18.93
N GLU A 61 11.12 -1.45 18.69
CA GLU A 61 10.05 -0.83 17.91
C GLU A 61 9.14 -0.06 18.89
N ALA A 62 9.32 1.26 18.96
CA ALA A 62 8.48 2.13 19.76
C ALA A 62 7.41 2.74 18.86
N PHE A 63 6.19 2.20 18.93
CA PHE A 63 5.03 2.88 18.37
C PHE A 63 4.65 4.03 19.33
N GLU A 64 4.53 5.23 18.80
CA GLU A 64 4.05 6.36 19.58
C GLU A 64 2.56 6.11 19.88
N GLU A 65 2.22 5.91 21.16
CA GLU A 65 0.82 5.77 21.57
C GLU A 65 0.06 7.02 21.15
N THR A 66 -1.11 6.84 20.54
CA THR A 66 -1.89 7.97 20.00
C THR A 66 -2.28 8.90 21.15
N PRO A 67 -1.85 10.17 21.14
CA PRO A 67 -2.19 11.10 22.21
C PRO A 67 -3.71 11.18 22.38
N MET A 68 -4.21 11.10 23.63
CA MET A 68 -5.65 11.08 23.91
C MET A 68 -6.41 12.27 23.28
N LEU A 69 -5.77 13.43 23.19
CA LEU A 69 -6.34 14.59 22.51
C LEU A 69 -6.64 14.32 21.03
N VAL A 70 -5.70 13.69 20.31
CA VAL A 70 -5.85 13.35 18.88
C VAL A 70 -6.98 12.34 18.71
N ALA A 71 -7.05 11.32 19.59
CA ALA A 71 -8.14 10.35 19.57
C ALA A 71 -9.50 11.02 19.77
N VAL A 72 -9.64 11.87 20.81
CA VAL A 72 -10.89 12.59 21.09
C VAL A 72 -11.28 13.51 19.93
N LEU A 73 -10.35 14.32 19.42
CA LEU A 73 -10.62 15.20 18.28
C LEU A 73 -11.05 14.42 17.04
N THR A 74 -10.45 13.25 16.80
CA THR A 74 -10.81 12.36 15.70
C THR A 74 -12.25 11.86 15.85
N TYR A 75 -12.64 11.38 17.02
CA TYR A 75 -14.02 10.93 17.29
C TYR A 75 -15.04 12.07 17.22
N VAL A 76 -14.71 13.26 17.73
CA VAL A 76 -15.55 14.45 17.60
C VAL A 76 -15.72 14.82 16.13
N GLY A 77 -14.64 14.78 15.35
CA GLY A 77 -14.69 15.01 13.90
C GLY A 77 -15.62 14.03 13.18
N TYR A 78 -15.51 12.73 13.47
CA TYR A 78 -16.43 11.72 12.94
C TYR A 78 -17.88 11.97 13.35
N GLY A 79 -18.12 12.36 14.61
CA GLY A 79 -19.45 12.69 15.12
C GLY A 79 -20.06 13.88 14.37
N VAL A 80 -19.30 14.96 14.19
CA VAL A 80 -19.74 16.14 13.43
C VAL A 80 -20.06 15.78 11.98
N LEU A 81 -19.16 15.06 11.29
CA LEU A 81 -19.39 14.64 9.90
C LEU A 81 -20.64 13.76 9.76
N THR A 82 -20.87 12.87 10.71
CA THR A 82 -22.03 11.98 10.74
C THR A 82 -23.32 12.77 10.96
N LEU A 83 -23.34 13.71 11.91
CA LEU A 83 -24.50 14.57 12.18
C LEU A 83 -24.86 15.42 10.95
N PHE A 84 -23.87 16.04 10.30
CA PHE A 84 -24.09 16.79 9.06
C PHE A 84 -24.53 15.89 7.90
N GLY A 85 -24.07 14.64 7.86
CA GLY A 85 -24.53 13.64 6.89
C GLY A 85 -26.03 13.37 7.04
N TYR A 86 -26.50 13.09 8.25
CA TYR A 86 -27.92 12.85 8.52
C TYR A 86 -28.78 14.10 8.29
N LEU A 87 -28.29 15.28 8.66
CA LEU A 87 -28.98 16.54 8.39
C LEU A 87 -29.19 16.75 6.87
N ARG A 88 -28.18 16.45 6.06
CA ARG A 88 -28.31 16.54 4.59
C ARG A 88 -29.27 15.52 4.02
N ASP A 89 -29.24 14.29 4.51
CA ASP A 89 -30.21 13.28 4.09
C ASP A 89 -31.64 13.70 4.44
N PHE A 90 -31.85 14.30 5.62
CA PHE A 90 -33.12 14.93 5.98
C PHE A 90 -33.51 16.05 5.01
N MET A 91 -32.60 16.98 4.69
CA MET A 91 -32.87 18.04 3.70
C MET A 91 -33.21 17.50 2.31
N ARG A 92 -32.62 16.37 1.90
CA ARG A 92 -32.92 15.70 0.62
C ARG A 92 -34.29 15.04 0.63
N GLN A 93 -34.72 14.45 1.75
CA GLN A 93 -36.08 13.92 1.89
C GLN A 93 -37.13 15.03 1.72
N TRP A 94 -36.83 16.24 2.20
CA TRP A 94 -37.67 17.42 2.05
C TRP A 94 -37.48 18.16 0.71
N LYS A 95 -36.72 17.58 -0.24
CA LYS A 95 -36.41 18.13 -1.57
C LYS A 95 -35.78 19.53 -1.57
N ILE A 96 -35.16 19.93 -0.46
CA ILE A 96 -34.42 21.20 -0.35
C ILE A 96 -33.06 21.08 -1.06
N GLU A 97 -32.42 19.92 -0.95
CA GLU A 97 -31.14 19.61 -1.58
C GLU A 97 -31.30 18.61 -2.73
N LYS A 98 -30.62 18.86 -3.86
CA LYS A 98 -30.60 17.93 -5.00
C LYS A 98 -29.84 16.65 -4.65
N CYS A 99 -30.48 15.49 -4.81
CA CYS A 99 -29.79 14.21 -4.73
C CYS A 99 -29.16 13.87 -6.08
N GLN A 100 -27.82 13.88 -6.16
CA GLN A 100 -27.10 13.46 -7.37
C GLN A 100 -26.89 11.94 -7.44
N ASN A 101 -27.23 11.20 -6.37
CA ASN A 101 -27.08 9.76 -6.37
C ASN A 101 -28.18 9.09 -7.19
N ALA A 102 -27.84 8.00 -7.87
CA ALA A 102 -28.84 7.13 -8.46
C ALA A 102 -29.78 6.63 -7.34
N THR A 103 -31.08 6.83 -7.53
CA THR A 103 -32.10 6.30 -6.63
C THR A 103 -32.63 5.02 -7.26
N GLU A 104 -32.78 3.97 -6.45
CA GLU A 104 -33.38 2.72 -6.92
C GLU A 104 -34.78 2.98 -7.46
N ARG A 105 -35.09 2.35 -8.60
CA ARG A 105 -36.43 2.43 -9.18
C ARG A 105 -37.40 1.68 -8.29
N GLU A 106 -38.67 2.10 -8.27
CA GLU A 106 -39.72 1.43 -7.49
C GLU A 106 -39.79 -0.08 -7.80
N GLU A 107 -39.62 -0.45 -9.07
CA GLU A 107 -39.59 -1.84 -9.56
C GLU A 107 -38.44 -2.68 -9.02
N GLN A 108 -37.40 -2.06 -8.45
CA GLN A 108 -36.18 -2.72 -7.98
C GLN A 108 -36.14 -2.86 -6.46
N LYS A 109 -37.11 -2.29 -5.72
CA LYS A 109 -37.14 -2.33 -4.25
C LYS A 109 -37.38 -3.71 -3.67
N ASP A 110 -37.93 -4.63 -4.47
CA ASP A 110 -38.14 -6.02 -4.07
C ASP A 110 -36.86 -6.87 -4.12
N PHE A 111 -35.78 -6.35 -4.73
CA PHE A 111 -34.48 -7.03 -4.74
C PHE A 111 -33.68 -6.74 -3.48
N VAL A 112 -32.79 -7.68 -3.13
CA VAL A 112 -31.83 -7.45 -2.04
C VAL A 112 -30.94 -6.25 -2.42
N PRO A 113 -30.83 -5.23 -1.54
CA PRO A 113 -30.04 -4.05 -1.83
C PRO A 113 -28.57 -4.44 -2.03
N LEU A 114 -27.94 -3.84 -3.04
CA LEU A 114 -26.54 -4.12 -3.39
C LEU A 114 -25.54 -3.61 -2.34
N TYR A 115 -25.95 -2.62 -1.55
CA TYR A 115 -25.11 -1.95 -0.55
C TYR A 115 -25.84 -1.90 0.79
N GLN A 116 -25.07 -1.98 1.88
CA GLN A 116 -25.60 -1.74 3.21
C GLN A 116 -25.95 -0.25 3.39
N ASP A 117 -26.95 0.05 4.23
CA ASP A 117 -27.43 1.41 4.47
C ASP A 117 -26.32 2.37 4.90
N PHE A 118 -25.41 1.90 5.75
CA PHE A 118 -24.29 2.71 6.21
C PHE A 118 -23.26 3.00 5.11
N GLU A 119 -22.98 2.04 4.22
CA GLU A 119 -22.06 2.26 3.09
C GLU A 119 -22.66 3.28 2.12
N ASN A 120 -23.96 3.20 1.85
CA ASN A 120 -24.68 4.18 1.05
C ASN A 120 -24.60 5.58 1.66
N PHE A 121 -24.86 5.67 2.97
CA PHE A 121 -24.73 6.91 3.73
C PHE A 121 -23.32 7.49 3.63
N TYR A 122 -22.30 6.67 3.94
CA TYR A 122 -20.91 7.06 3.94
C TYR A 122 -20.47 7.54 2.55
N ASN A 123 -20.81 6.79 1.51
CA ASN A 123 -20.45 7.14 0.14
C ASN A 123 -21.04 8.49 -0.27
N ARG A 124 -22.35 8.66 -0.08
CA ARG A 124 -23.10 9.84 -0.50
C ARG A 124 -22.71 11.12 0.23
N ASN A 125 -22.39 11.01 1.52
CA ASN A 125 -22.22 12.18 2.40
C ASN A 125 -20.77 12.50 2.76
N LEU A 126 -19.91 11.49 2.83
CA LEU A 126 -18.51 11.62 3.25
C LEU A 126 -17.55 11.33 2.09
N TYR A 127 -17.57 10.12 1.54
CA TYR A 127 -16.58 9.66 0.58
C TYR A 127 -16.48 10.55 -0.66
N MET A 128 -17.62 10.88 -1.29
CA MET A 128 -17.60 11.69 -2.52
C MET A 128 -16.86 13.00 -2.33
N ARG A 129 -16.99 13.65 -1.16
CA ARG A 129 -16.31 14.92 -0.87
C ARG A 129 -14.80 14.78 -0.73
N ILE A 130 -14.32 13.72 -0.09
CA ILE A 130 -12.89 13.53 0.16
C ILE A 130 -12.17 12.78 -0.96
N ARG A 131 -12.89 12.13 -1.87
CA ARG A 131 -12.28 11.28 -2.91
C ARG A 131 -11.28 12.01 -3.79
N ASP A 132 -11.41 13.33 -3.97
CA ASP A 132 -10.42 14.08 -4.75
C ASP A 132 -9.04 14.10 -4.10
N SER A 133 -8.96 13.98 -2.78
CA SER A 133 -7.69 13.95 -2.05
C SER A 133 -6.91 12.66 -2.31
N TRP A 134 -7.59 11.53 -2.54
CA TRP A 134 -6.94 10.20 -2.57
C TRP A 134 -6.97 9.57 -3.96
N ASN A 135 -7.97 9.86 -4.78
CA ASN A 135 -8.15 9.24 -6.09
C ASN A 135 -7.59 10.11 -7.23
N ARG A 136 -6.49 10.83 -6.99
CA ARG A 136 -5.92 11.70 -8.03
C ARG A 136 -5.28 10.86 -9.13
N PRO A 137 -5.63 11.11 -10.41
CA PRO A 137 -5.17 10.29 -11.52
C PRO A 137 -3.68 10.56 -11.80
N ILE A 138 -2.88 9.52 -11.66
CA ILE A 138 -1.46 9.51 -12.04
C ILE A 138 -1.36 9.09 -13.51
N CYS A 139 -0.52 9.78 -14.29
CA CYS A 139 -0.35 9.58 -15.73
C CYS A 139 1.09 9.32 -16.18
N SER A 140 2.03 9.23 -15.23
CA SER A 140 3.40 8.80 -15.48
C SER A 140 3.64 7.35 -15.02
N VAL A 141 4.85 6.86 -15.28
CA VAL A 141 5.34 5.64 -14.65
C VAL A 141 5.47 5.79 -13.13
N PRO A 142 5.31 4.70 -12.36
CA PRO A 142 5.49 4.72 -10.91
C PRO A 142 6.97 4.90 -10.55
N GLY A 143 7.35 6.12 -10.17
CA GLY A 143 8.71 6.44 -9.72
C GLY A 143 8.72 7.26 -8.44
N ALA A 144 9.92 7.70 -8.06
CA ALA A 144 10.12 8.67 -6.96
C ALA A 144 9.41 10.00 -7.24
N LYS A 145 9.19 10.32 -8.52
CA LYS A 145 8.34 11.40 -8.96
C LYS A 145 7.27 10.87 -9.91
N VAL A 146 6.08 11.46 -9.83
CA VAL A 146 4.94 11.12 -10.68
C VAL A 146 4.29 12.36 -11.25
N ASP A 147 3.69 12.22 -12.43
CA ASP A 147 2.89 13.24 -13.07
C ASP A 147 1.41 12.97 -12.81
N MET A 148 0.67 14.01 -12.43
CA MET A 148 -0.73 13.94 -12.06
C MET A 148 -1.57 14.77 -13.01
N MET A 149 -2.66 14.19 -13.51
CA MET A 149 -3.62 14.93 -14.32
C MET A 149 -4.45 15.84 -13.42
N GLU A 150 -4.50 17.12 -13.76
CA GLU A 150 -5.36 18.07 -13.07
C GLU A 150 -6.81 17.84 -13.52
N ARG A 151 -7.70 17.87 -12.53
CA ARG A 151 -9.14 17.76 -12.73
C ARG A 151 -9.84 18.75 -11.82
N VAL A 152 -11.01 19.18 -12.26
CA VAL A 152 -11.89 20.08 -11.50
C VAL A 152 -13.25 19.41 -11.39
N SER A 153 -13.92 19.66 -10.26
CA SER A 153 -15.32 19.31 -10.07
C SER A 153 -16.10 20.56 -9.72
N HIS A 154 -17.32 20.65 -10.25
CA HIS A 154 -18.27 21.71 -9.96
C HIS A 154 -19.49 21.21 -9.18
N ASP A 155 -19.48 19.94 -8.78
CA ASP A 155 -20.64 19.23 -8.26
C ASP A 155 -20.33 18.46 -6.97
N TYR A 156 -19.40 18.97 -6.14
CA TYR A 156 -18.94 18.31 -4.91
C TYR A 156 -18.28 16.95 -5.17
N ASN A 157 -17.43 16.89 -6.20
CA ASN A 157 -16.69 15.71 -6.59
C ASN A 157 -17.61 14.55 -6.97
N TRP A 158 -18.77 14.78 -7.58
CA TRP A 158 -19.60 13.70 -8.15
C TRP A 158 -19.13 13.33 -9.55
N THR A 159 -18.79 14.35 -10.33
CA THR A 159 -18.12 14.23 -11.63
C THR A 159 -16.82 15.02 -11.63
N PHE A 160 -15.92 14.66 -12.53
CA PHE A 160 -14.67 15.36 -12.74
C PHE A 160 -14.48 15.64 -14.21
N THR A 161 -14.07 16.86 -14.52
CA THR A 161 -13.62 17.26 -15.85
C THR A 161 -12.10 17.43 -15.82
N TYR A 162 -11.43 16.82 -16.79
CA TYR A 162 -9.99 17.00 -16.96
C TYR A 162 -9.73 18.38 -17.56
N THR A 163 -8.79 19.13 -17.00
CA THR A 163 -8.43 20.46 -17.52
C THR A 163 -7.47 20.37 -18.72
N GLY A 164 -6.94 19.18 -19.01
CA GLY A 164 -5.86 18.95 -19.97
C GLY A 164 -4.47 19.32 -19.45
N ARG A 165 -4.39 19.93 -18.27
CA ARG A 165 -3.12 20.25 -17.62
C ARG A 165 -2.58 19.05 -16.85
N VAL A 166 -1.27 18.89 -16.89
CA VAL A 166 -0.54 17.89 -16.12
C VAL A 166 0.37 18.61 -15.13
N ILE A 167 0.23 18.27 -13.85
CA ILE A 167 1.14 18.69 -12.79
C ILE A 167 2.29 17.69 -12.78
N LYS A 168 3.48 18.14 -13.17
CA LYS A 168 4.65 17.28 -13.36
C LYS A 168 5.50 17.19 -12.10
N ASP A 169 6.31 16.13 -12.03
CA ASP A 169 7.41 15.99 -11.06
C ASP A 169 6.97 16.03 -9.59
N ILE A 170 5.77 15.54 -9.27
CA ILE A 170 5.27 15.47 -7.89
C ILE A 170 6.01 14.36 -7.15
N ILE A 171 6.54 14.66 -5.96
CA ILE A 171 7.24 13.69 -5.13
C ILE A 171 6.26 12.60 -4.67
N ASN A 172 6.60 11.33 -4.93
CA ASN A 172 5.81 10.19 -4.52
C ASN A 172 6.35 9.60 -3.21
N MET A 173 5.68 9.91 -2.11
CA MET A 173 6.02 9.41 -0.77
C MET A 173 5.23 8.15 -0.38
N GLY A 174 4.38 7.63 -1.26
CA GLY A 174 3.47 6.50 -0.97
C GLY A 174 3.77 5.24 -1.78
N SER A 175 4.92 5.15 -2.44
CA SER A 175 5.24 4.00 -3.31
C SER A 175 5.92 2.86 -2.56
N TYR A 176 5.57 1.63 -2.94
CA TYR A 176 6.31 0.41 -2.56
C TYR A 176 7.46 0.06 -3.54
N ASN A 177 7.72 0.91 -4.55
CA ASN A 177 8.80 0.72 -5.52
C ASN A 177 10.17 1.18 -4.96
N TYR A 178 10.58 0.62 -3.82
CA TYR A 178 11.74 1.08 -3.06
C TYR A 178 13.06 1.03 -3.84
N LEU A 179 13.25 -0.01 -4.66
CA LEU A 179 14.44 -0.21 -5.47
C LEU A 179 14.33 0.39 -6.88
N GLY A 180 13.17 0.96 -7.22
CA GLY A 180 12.96 1.60 -8.51
C GLY A 180 12.92 0.61 -9.68
N PHE A 181 12.55 -0.65 -9.50
CA PHE A 181 12.47 -1.63 -10.59
C PHE A 181 11.29 -1.39 -11.55
N ALA A 182 10.24 -0.71 -11.10
CA ALA A 182 9.07 -0.39 -11.93
C ALA A 182 9.22 0.90 -12.77
N GLN A 183 10.41 1.15 -13.34
CA GLN A 183 10.69 2.33 -14.15
C GLN A 183 10.31 2.16 -15.63
N LYS A 184 10.25 3.29 -16.37
CA LYS A 184 9.92 3.32 -17.80
C LYS A 184 10.92 2.58 -18.68
N ALA A 185 12.18 2.54 -18.27
CA ALA A 185 13.29 1.98 -19.02
C ALA A 185 14.21 1.20 -18.08
N GLY A 186 15.00 0.31 -18.65
CA GLY A 186 15.94 -0.54 -17.93
C GLY A 186 15.64 -2.02 -18.11
N THR A 187 16.54 -2.83 -17.58
CA THR A 187 16.57 -4.28 -17.80
C THR A 187 15.26 -4.98 -17.44
N CYS A 188 14.59 -4.57 -16.35
CA CYS A 188 13.30 -5.13 -15.95
C CYS A 188 12.19 -4.85 -16.98
N GLN A 189 12.10 -3.61 -17.48
CA GLN A 189 11.08 -3.22 -18.45
C GLN A 189 11.35 -3.89 -19.81
N GLU A 190 12.60 -3.91 -20.26
CA GLU A 190 13.00 -4.53 -21.52
C GLU A 190 12.75 -6.05 -21.50
N ALA A 191 13.09 -6.72 -20.40
CA ALA A 191 12.80 -8.14 -20.21
C ALA A 191 11.29 -8.41 -20.23
N ALA A 192 10.50 -7.60 -19.52
CA ALA A 192 9.04 -7.73 -19.52
C ALA A 192 8.44 -7.53 -20.93
N ALA A 193 8.88 -6.51 -21.66
CA ALA A 193 8.42 -6.24 -23.02
C ALA A 193 8.78 -7.37 -23.99
N LYS A 194 9.98 -7.95 -23.87
CA LYS A 194 10.42 -9.10 -24.66
C LYS A 194 9.54 -10.33 -24.40
N VAL A 195 9.29 -10.67 -23.14
CA VAL A 195 8.41 -11.81 -22.80
C VAL A 195 6.99 -11.55 -23.28
N LEU A 196 6.47 -10.33 -23.12
CA LEU A 196 5.14 -9.96 -23.61
C LEU A 196 5.01 -10.13 -25.13
N SER A 197 6.06 -9.78 -25.90
CA SER A 197 6.06 -9.96 -27.36
C SER A 197 6.05 -11.43 -27.79
N GLN A 198 6.55 -12.34 -26.95
CA GLN A 198 6.65 -13.77 -27.24
C GLN A 198 5.42 -14.56 -26.77
N TYR A 199 4.90 -14.25 -25.58
CA TYR A 199 3.84 -15.02 -24.92
C TYR A 199 2.47 -14.32 -24.95
N GLY A 200 2.42 -13.03 -25.32
CA GLY A 200 1.21 -12.21 -25.20
C GLY A 200 0.92 -11.79 -23.76
N ALA A 201 -0.22 -11.11 -23.56
CA ALA A 201 -0.58 -10.48 -22.29
C ALA A 201 -1.08 -11.45 -21.21
N GLY A 202 -1.64 -12.59 -21.60
CA GLY A 202 -2.18 -13.56 -20.66
C GLY A 202 -2.68 -14.83 -21.34
N VAL A 203 -2.61 -15.93 -20.60
CA VAL A 203 -2.99 -17.27 -21.07
C VAL A 203 -4.48 -17.57 -20.83
N CYS A 204 -5.13 -16.80 -19.95
CA CYS A 204 -6.55 -16.96 -19.59
C CYS A 204 -6.95 -18.40 -19.17
N SER A 205 -6.02 -19.16 -18.58
CA SER A 205 -6.22 -20.52 -18.09
C SER A 205 -5.56 -20.68 -16.72
N THR A 206 -6.01 -21.64 -15.93
CA THR A 206 -5.43 -21.95 -14.62
C THR A 206 -4.08 -22.65 -14.78
N ARG A 207 -3.23 -22.59 -13.74
CA ARG A 207 -1.93 -23.30 -13.77
C ARG A 207 -2.07 -24.83 -13.85
N GLN A 208 -3.19 -25.38 -13.42
CA GLN A 208 -3.43 -26.83 -13.47
C GLN A 208 -3.71 -27.30 -14.91
N GLU A 209 -4.24 -26.43 -15.76
CA GLU A 209 -4.59 -26.75 -17.14
C GLU A 209 -3.48 -26.28 -18.09
N MET A 210 -3.69 -25.19 -18.83
CA MET A 210 -2.76 -24.67 -19.83
C MET A 210 -2.07 -23.37 -19.39
N GLY A 211 -2.38 -22.87 -18.20
CA GLY A 211 -1.86 -21.59 -17.68
C GLY A 211 -0.43 -21.64 -17.14
N ASN A 212 0.20 -22.82 -17.03
CA ASN A 212 1.56 -22.94 -16.51
C ASN A 212 2.62 -22.71 -17.58
N LEU A 213 3.16 -21.49 -17.64
CA LEU A 213 4.29 -21.15 -18.51
C LEU A 213 5.64 -21.53 -17.90
N ASP A 214 6.63 -21.81 -18.75
CA ASP A 214 8.03 -22.03 -18.38
C ASP A 214 8.61 -20.86 -17.54
N LYS A 215 8.16 -19.63 -17.81
CA LYS A 215 8.54 -18.44 -17.03
C LYS A 215 8.09 -18.49 -15.57
N HIS A 216 6.97 -19.15 -15.25
CA HIS A 216 6.56 -19.34 -13.85
C HIS A 216 7.52 -20.27 -13.13
N GLU A 217 7.89 -21.39 -13.75
CA GLU A 217 8.83 -22.34 -13.14
C GLU A 217 10.23 -21.73 -12.99
N GLU A 218 10.69 -20.94 -13.96
CA GLU A 218 11.96 -20.23 -13.89
C GLU A 218 11.99 -19.25 -12.69
N LEU A 219 10.91 -18.47 -12.54
CA LEU A 219 10.73 -17.55 -11.42
C LEU A 219 10.72 -18.30 -10.07
N GLU A 220 9.94 -19.36 -9.96
CA GLU A 220 9.81 -20.16 -8.74
C GLU A 220 11.15 -20.79 -8.33
N LYS A 221 11.87 -21.39 -9.28
CA LYS A 221 13.22 -21.94 -9.04
C LYS A 221 14.21 -20.84 -8.64
N LEU A 222 14.13 -19.66 -9.26
CA LEU A 222 15.00 -18.53 -8.91
C LEU A 222 14.72 -18.03 -7.49
N VAL A 223 13.45 -17.86 -7.13
CA VAL A 223 13.03 -17.42 -5.79
C VAL A 223 13.40 -18.44 -4.73
N ALA A 224 13.20 -19.74 -5.00
CA ALA A 224 13.59 -20.81 -4.09
C ALA A 224 15.11 -20.79 -3.81
N ARG A 225 15.93 -20.63 -4.87
CA ARG A 225 17.39 -20.46 -4.72
C ARG A 225 17.77 -19.20 -3.97
N PHE A 226 17.10 -18.08 -4.24
CA PHE A 226 17.37 -16.80 -3.58
C PHE A 226 17.07 -16.85 -2.07
N LEU A 227 15.97 -17.49 -1.69
CA LEU A 227 15.56 -17.63 -0.29
C LEU A 227 16.27 -18.81 0.43
N GLY A 228 16.89 -19.73 -0.31
CA GLY A 228 17.52 -20.92 0.25
C GLY A 228 16.51 -21.97 0.73
N VAL A 229 15.33 -22.05 0.10
CA VAL A 229 14.27 -23.02 0.41
C VAL A 229 14.17 -24.10 -0.65
N GLU A 230 13.55 -25.25 -0.31
CA GLU A 230 13.40 -26.38 -1.24
C GLU A 230 12.55 -26.03 -2.47
N SER A 231 11.46 -25.27 -2.27
CA SER A 231 10.53 -24.90 -3.33
C SER A 231 9.85 -23.57 -3.01
N ALA A 232 9.39 -22.88 -4.06
CA ALA A 232 8.62 -21.65 -3.96
C ALA A 232 7.47 -21.68 -4.97
N MET A 233 6.38 -20.97 -4.67
CA MET A 233 5.22 -20.88 -5.55
C MET A 233 4.82 -19.42 -5.77
N ALA A 234 4.55 -19.07 -7.02
CA ALA A 234 4.11 -17.73 -7.41
C ALA A 234 2.58 -17.60 -7.38
N TYR A 235 2.11 -16.48 -6.82
CA TYR A 235 0.69 -16.11 -6.78
C TYR A 235 0.51 -14.71 -7.40
N GLY A 236 -0.63 -14.48 -8.05
CA GLY A 236 -0.92 -13.22 -8.74
C GLY A 236 -1.05 -11.99 -7.82
N MET A 237 -1.23 -12.19 -6.50
CA MET A 237 -1.36 -11.11 -5.53
C MET A 237 -0.86 -11.53 -4.14
N GLY A 238 -0.15 -10.63 -3.47
CA GLY A 238 0.35 -10.87 -2.10
C GLY A 238 -0.77 -11.13 -1.09
N PHE A 239 -1.91 -10.43 -1.20
CA PHE A 239 -3.07 -10.68 -0.37
C PHE A 239 -3.59 -12.13 -0.53
N ALA A 240 -3.76 -12.58 -1.78
CA ALA A 240 -4.23 -13.92 -2.11
C ALA A 240 -3.27 -15.02 -1.64
N THR A 241 -1.96 -14.75 -1.67
CA THR A 241 -0.92 -15.67 -1.18
C THR A 241 -1.20 -16.10 0.26
N ASN A 242 -1.58 -15.16 1.12
CA ASN A 242 -1.88 -15.44 2.52
C ASN A 242 -3.30 -15.98 2.70
N SER A 243 -4.30 -15.31 2.10
CA SER A 243 -5.70 -15.63 2.35
C SER A 243 -6.13 -16.99 1.81
N MET A 244 -5.48 -17.47 0.73
CA MET A 244 -5.83 -18.75 0.10
C MET A 244 -4.99 -19.92 0.59
N ASN A 245 -3.74 -19.70 1.02
CA ASN A 245 -2.86 -20.79 1.43
C ASN A 245 -3.09 -21.24 2.87
N ILE A 246 -3.39 -20.33 3.80
CA ILE A 246 -3.64 -20.71 5.20
C ILE A 246 -4.76 -21.76 5.31
N PRO A 247 -5.94 -21.58 4.66
CA PRO A 247 -7.00 -22.61 4.68
C PRO A 247 -6.61 -23.95 4.06
N ALA A 248 -5.61 -23.98 3.17
CA ALA A 248 -5.14 -25.23 2.56
C ALA A 248 -4.21 -26.01 3.51
N LEU A 249 -3.56 -25.34 4.47
CA LEU A 249 -2.60 -25.95 5.39
C LEU A 249 -3.23 -26.34 6.73
N VAL A 250 -4.22 -25.57 7.19
CA VAL A 250 -4.86 -25.77 8.50
C VAL A 250 -6.37 -25.71 8.38
N GLY A 251 -7.06 -26.40 9.29
CA GLY A 251 -8.52 -26.50 9.29
C GLY A 251 -9.11 -26.60 10.70
N LYS A 252 -10.37 -27.03 10.78
CA LYS A 252 -11.04 -27.31 12.06
C LYS A 252 -10.22 -28.30 12.90
N GLY A 253 -10.02 -27.97 14.17
CA GLY A 253 -9.19 -28.75 15.10
C GLY A 253 -7.73 -28.31 15.18
N CYS A 254 -7.27 -27.44 14.28
CA CYS A 254 -5.96 -26.79 14.38
C CYS A 254 -6.01 -25.54 15.27
N LEU A 255 -4.85 -25.14 15.79
CA LEU A 255 -4.63 -23.88 16.51
C LEU A 255 -3.73 -22.97 15.65
N ILE A 256 -4.21 -21.76 15.37
CA ILE A 256 -3.43 -20.67 14.77
C ILE A 256 -3.09 -19.67 15.86
N LEU A 257 -1.79 -19.40 16.05
CA LEU A 257 -1.31 -18.27 16.84
C LEU A 257 -1.13 -17.08 15.90
N SER A 258 -1.89 -16.01 16.10
CA SER A 258 -1.86 -14.81 15.26
C SER A 258 -1.34 -13.63 16.05
N ASP A 259 -0.41 -12.88 15.47
CA ASP A 259 0.00 -11.58 15.97
C ASP A 259 -1.17 -10.60 15.89
N GLU A 260 -1.27 -9.66 16.83
CA GLU A 260 -2.35 -8.65 16.88
C GLU A 260 -2.26 -7.61 15.75
N LEU A 261 -1.06 -7.34 15.23
CA LEU A 261 -0.80 -6.39 14.13
C LEU A 261 -0.63 -7.10 12.79
N ASN A 262 -1.09 -8.34 12.67
CA ASN A 262 -1.04 -9.09 11.43
C ASN A 262 -1.80 -8.39 10.29
N HIS A 263 -1.21 -8.42 9.10
CA HIS A 263 -1.82 -7.89 7.89
C HIS A 263 -3.18 -8.55 7.62
N ALA A 264 -4.15 -7.78 7.13
CA ALA A 264 -5.54 -8.22 6.93
C ALA A 264 -5.69 -9.51 6.11
N SER A 265 -4.75 -9.77 5.18
CA SER A 265 -4.73 -11.02 4.40
C SER A 265 -4.52 -12.28 5.24
N LEU A 266 -3.68 -12.19 6.28
CA LEU A 266 -3.41 -13.30 7.21
C LEU A 266 -4.62 -13.53 8.10
N VAL A 267 -5.23 -12.44 8.59
CA VAL A 267 -6.47 -12.49 9.39
C VAL A 267 -7.59 -13.16 8.59
N LEU A 268 -7.76 -12.78 7.32
CA LEU A 268 -8.76 -13.39 6.46
C LEU A 268 -8.46 -14.88 6.23
N GLY A 269 -7.23 -15.24 5.87
CA GLY A 269 -6.85 -16.64 5.67
C GLY A 269 -7.05 -17.51 6.92
N ALA A 270 -6.67 -17.00 8.09
CA ALA A 270 -6.91 -17.68 9.36
C ALA A 270 -8.41 -17.87 9.63
N ARG A 271 -9.25 -16.85 9.39
CA ARG A 271 -10.71 -16.97 9.55
C ARG A 271 -11.32 -17.97 8.58
N LEU A 272 -10.90 -17.96 7.31
CA LEU A 272 -11.39 -18.89 6.29
C LEU A 272 -11.04 -20.35 6.58
N SER A 273 -9.94 -20.61 7.28
CA SER A 273 -9.53 -21.98 7.66
C SER A 273 -10.50 -22.67 8.62
N GLY A 274 -11.27 -21.91 9.41
CA GLY A 274 -12.11 -22.47 10.47
C GLY A 274 -11.33 -23.07 11.65
N ALA A 275 -10.01 -22.85 11.72
CA ALA A 275 -9.17 -23.23 12.85
C ALA A 275 -9.48 -22.36 14.08
N THR A 276 -9.05 -22.83 15.26
CA THR A 276 -9.11 -22.01 16.48
C THR A 276 -8.01 -20.96 16.41
N ILE A 277 -8.35 -19.68 16.54
CA ILE A 277 -7.39 -18.57 16.48
C ILE A 277 -7.13 -18.04 17.89
N ARG A 278 -5.87 -17.94 18.29
CA ARG A 278 -5.43 -17.25 19.51
C ARG A 278 -4.52 -16.09 19.14
N ILE A 279 -4.87 -14.90 19.63
CA ILE A 279 -4.12 -13.67 19.34
C ILE A 279 -3.08 -13.47 20.44
N PHE A 280 -1.85 -13.14 20.07
CA PHE A 280 -0.78 -12.74 20.99
C PHE A 280 -0.35 -11.30 20.71
N LYS A 281 0.23 -10.64 21.71
CA LYS A 281 0.68 -9.25 21.62
C LYS A 281 1.90 -9.11 20.73
N HIS A 282 1.94 -8.06 19.93
CA HIS A 282 3.04 -7.85 18.99
C HIS A 282 4.38 -7.66 19.71
N ASN A 283 5.42 -8.37 19.25
CA ASN A 283 6.80 -8.24 19.74
C ASN A 283 6.93 -8.19 21.27
N SER A 284 6.22 -9.08 21.98
CA SER A 284 6.27 -9.19 23.45
C SER A 284 7.29 -10.18 23.99
#